data_AF-A0A372QCC3-F1
#
_entry.id   AF-A0A372QCC3-F1
#
_cell.length_a   1.000
_cell.length_b   1.000
_cell.length_c   1.000
_cell.angle_alpha   90.00
_cell.angle_beta   90.00
_cell.angle_gamma   90.00
#
_symmetry.space_group_name_H-M   'P 1'
#
loop_
_entity.id
_entity.type
_entity.pdbx_description
1 polymer ?
#
loop_
_entity_poly.entity_id
_entity_poly.type
_entity_poly.pdbx_seq_one_letter_code
_entity_poly.pdbx_strand_id
1 'polypeptide(L)'
;MALQRQEEIDIFFADQMRAFRPKVAVQDIASLDIVRGRDRGVPLYNDAREAFDLVRASRFSEISQDQEVQNRLQSTYGNVDLVESFIGGLAEPHLQGSLLGPLFHASVTQQWTLIRNSDRFWFEGTDAGFTAAEIDEIRNTTLLSVIQRNTPSYINYPTNLWSVQPLVTFNATNEPDDKNDYPPQNVIKFSEVYEVRWVIKADKINLKLTMSSTNSWFGIGFNPLDTGMFDA
;
A
#
# COMPACT_ATOMS: atom_id res chain seq x y z
N MET A 1 3.26 -8.38 11.71
CA MET A 1 3.64 -7.97 10.34
C MET A 1 2.54 -8.29 9.33
N ALA A 2 2.22 -9.56 9.04
CA ALA A 2 1.24 -9.92 7.99
C ALA A 2 -0.18 -9.33 8.13
N LEU A 3 -0.55 -8.84 9.31
CA LEU A 3 -1.86 -8.23 9.59
C LEU A 3 -1.78 -6.71 9.83
N GLN A 4 -0.56 -6.14 9.85
CA GLN A 4 -0.37 -4.72 10.08
C GLN A 4 -0.33 -4.00 8.74
N ARG A 5 -1.09 -2.91 8.64
CA ARG A 5 -1.02 -2.02 7.48
C ARG A 5 0.30 -1.25 7.53
N GLN A 6 0.96 -1.13 6.38
CA GLN A 6 2.04 -0.16 6.24
C GLN A 6 1.48 1.26 6.28
N GLU A 7 2.28 2.21 6.77
CA GLU A 7 2.00 3.63 6.57
C GLU A 7 2.03 3.96 5.08
N GLU A 8 1.34 5.05 4.71
CA GLU A 8 1.36 5.55 3.34
C GLU A 8 2.79 5.97 2.94
N ILE A 9 3.13 5.78 1.66
CA ILE A 9 4.38 6.28 1.11
C ILE A 9 4.09 7.71 0.64
N ASP A 10 4.52 8.70 1.40
CA ASP A 10 4.35 10.10 1.08
C ASP A 10 5.61 10.91 1.47
N ILE A 11 5.53 12.23 1.33
CA ILE A 11 6.62 13.15 1.71
C ILE A 11 6.76 13.33 3.24
N PHE A 12 5.80 12.84 4.02
CA PHE A 12 5.82 12.96 5.47
C PHE A 12 6.52 11.75 6.11
N PHE A 13 6.94 11.94 7.34
CA PHE A 13 7.67 10.92 8.08
C PHE A 13 7.07 10.81 9.48
N ALA A 14 6.84 9.58 9.91
CA ALA A 14 6.39 9.31 11.26
C ALA A 14 7.36 9.91 12.30
N ASP A 15 6.82 10.41 13.41
CA ASP A 15 7.58 11.03 14.50
C ASP A 15 8.71 10.13 15.01
N GLN A 16 8.48 8.82 15.02
CA GLN A 16 9.50 7.85 15.44
C GLN A 16 10.73 7.84 14.51
N MET A 17 10.57 8.18 13.23
CA MET A 17 11.67 8.31 12.27
C MET A 17 12.38 9.67 12.38
N ARG A 18 11.63 10.72 12.72
CA ARG A 18 12.16 12.07 12.97
C ARG A 18 12.86 12.22 14.33
N ALA A 19 12.53 11.34 15.27
CA ALA A 19 13.12 11.28 16.61
C ALA A 19 13.62 9.86 16.94
N PHE A 20 14.24 9.21 15.96
CA PHE A 20 14.80 7.87 16.13
C PHE A 20 15.85 7.87 17.23
N ARG A 21 15.75 6.94 18.18
CA ARG A 21 16.59 6.91 19.38
C ARG A 21 17.53 5.70 19.38
N PRO A 22 18.65 5.72 18.62
CA PRO A 22 19.72 4.76 18.84
C PRO A 22 20.36 5.02 20.21
N LYS A 23 21.14 4.04 20.72
CA LYS A 23 21.69 4.05 22.09
C LYS A 23 22.54 5.29 22.45
N VAL A 24 23.00 6.09 21.47
CA VAL A 24 23.97 7.16 21.66
C VAL A 24 23.33 8.56 21.63
N ALA A 25 22.48 8.85 20.64
CA ALA A 25 21.88 10.17 20.46
C ALA A 25 20.60 10.08 19.63
N VAL A 26 19.65 10.98 19.84
CA VAL A 26 18.44 11.07 18.99
C VAL A 26 18.83 11.57 17.60
N GLN A 27 18.27 10.93 16.57
CA GLN A 27 18.54 11.23 15.16
C GLN A 27 17.23 11.42 14.39
N ASP A 28 17.27 12.32 13.42
CA ASP A 28 16.21 12.52 12.44
C ASP A 28 16.63 11.82 11.14
N ILE A 29 16.00 10.68 10.85
CA ILE A 29 16.37 9.86 9.69
C ILE A 29 16.12 10.60 8.38
N ALA A 30 15.02 11.35 8.27
CA ALA A 30 14.68 12.11 7.06
C ALA A 30 15.73 13.22 6.80
N SER A 31 16.11 13.95 7.85
CA SER A 31 17.17 14.96 7.73
C SER A 31 18.52 14.34 7.38
N LEU A 32 18.84 13.15 7.90
CA LEU A 32 20.05 12.41 7.54
C LEU A 32 20.04 11.98 6.08
N ASP A 33 18.91 11.54 5.53
CA ASP A 33 18.80 11.13 4.13
C ASP A 33 19.03 12.33 3.18
N ILE A 34 18.53 13.51 3.53
CA ILE A 34 18.83 14.76 2.79
C ILE A 34 20.33 15.05 2.80
N VAL A 35 20.97 15.00 3.98
CA VAL A 35 22.42 15.25 4.10
C VAL A 35 23.21 14.20 3.32
N ARG A 36 22.83 12.92 3.38
CA ARG A 36 23.48 11.84 2.63
C ARG A 36 23.34 12.04 1.12
N GLY A 37 22.19 12.52 0.65
CA GLY A 37 21.98 12.85 -0.76
C GLY A 37 22.95 13.94 -1.23
N ARG A 38 23.07 15.02 -0.45
CA ARG A 38 24.00 16.13 -0.73
C ARG A 38 25.46 15.68 -0.70
N ASP A 39 25.85 14.91 0.32
CA ASP A 39 27.20 14.36 0.50
C ASP A 39 27.62 13.44 -0.67
N ARG A 40 26.68 12.64 -1.17
CA ARG A 40 26.90 11.74 -2.31
C ARG A 40 26.78 12.42 -3.68
N GLY A 41 26.48 13.72 -3.72
CA GLY A 41 26.27 14.44 -4.97
C GLY A 41 25.09 13.90 -5.78
N VAL A 42 24.03 13.42 -5.11
CA VAL A 42 22.81 12.99 -5.80
C VAL A 42 22.22 14.20 -6.53
N PRO A 43 21.86 14.08 -7.82
CA PRO A 43 21.25 15.18 -8.57
C PRO A 43 19.99 15.74 -7.89
N LEU A 44 19.78 17.04 -8.05
CA LEU A 44 18.55 17.69 -7.61
C LEU A 44 17.37 17.22 -8.46
N TYR A 45 16.15 17.48 -7.99
CA TYR A 45 14.92 16.93 -8.53
C TYR A 45 14.77 17.10 -10.04
N ASN A 46 14.92 18.32 -10.56
CA ASN A 46 14.75 18.57 -11.99
C ASN A 46 15.87 17.97 -12.84
N ASP A 47 17.11 17.93 -12.33
CA ASP A 47 18.24 17.30 -13.02
C ASP A 47 18.08 15.78 -13.04
N ALA A 48 17.58 15.19 -11.95
CA ALA A 48 17.22 13.78 -11.88
C ALA A 48 16.09 13.46 -12.88
N ARG A 49 15.05 14.30 -12.96
CA ARG A 49 13.97 14.14 -13.94
C ARG A 49 14.50 14.13 -15.36
N GLU A 50 15.32 15.11 -15.71
CA GLU A 50 15.95 15.19 -17.03
C GLU A 50 16.81 13.97 -17.34
N ALA A 51 17.57 13.46 -16.36
CA ALA A 51 18.37 12.24 -16.52
C ALA A 51 17.54 10.97 -16.77
N PHE A 52 16.26 10.98 -16.40
CA PHE A 52 15.29 9.91 -16.68
C PHE A 52 14.33 10.26 -17.83
N ASP A 53 14.68 11.24 -18.67
CA ASP A 53 13.85 11.71 -19.80
C ASP A 53 12.46 12.24 -19.39
N LEU A 54 12.33 12.71 -18.15
CA LEU A 54 11.11 13.34 -17.62
C LEU A 54 11.19 14.86 -17.77
N VAL A 55 10.04 15.48 -18.02
CA VAL A 55 9.93 16.94 -18.15
C VAL A 55 10.25 17.61 -16.81
N ARG A 56 11.17 18.58 -16.80
CA ARG A 56 11.48 19.41 -15.61
C ARG A 56 10.21 20.13 -15.13
N ALA A 57 9.99 20.20 -13.83
CA ALA A 57 8.90 20.98 -13.24
C ALA A 57 9.28 22.47 -13.21
N SER A 58 8.36 23.34 -13.62
CA SER A 58 8.57 24.80 -13.65
C SER A 58 8.03 25.52 -12.41
N ARG A 59 7.19 24.84 -11.62
CA ARG A 59 6.53 25.37 -10.41
C ARG A 59 6.14 24.23 -9.47
N PHE A 60 5.98 24.53 -8.18
CA PHE A 60 5.71 23.50 -7.15
C PHE A 60 4.40 22.74 -7.38
N SER A 61 3.39 23.35 -8.02
CA SER A 61 2.14 22.68 -8.39
C SER A 61 2.30 21.60 -9.46
N GLU A 62 3.44 21.54 -10.14
CA GLU A 62 3.78 20.46 -11.09
C GLU A 62 4.53 19.30 -10.40
N ILE A 63 4.97 19.50 -9.16
CA ILE A 63 5.56 18.44 -8.33
C ILE A 63 4.45 17.71 -7.58
N SER A 64 3.57 18.43 -6.89
CA SER A 64 2.52 17.85 -6.04
C SER A 64 1.15 18.48 -6.27
N GLN A 65 0.08 17.71 -6.10
CA GLN A 65 -1.30 18.19 -6.11
C GLN A 65 -1.76 18.72 -4.75
N ASP A 66 -1.03 18.43 -3.68
CA ASP A 66 -1.35 18.87 -2.33
C ASP A 66 -0.87 20.32 -2.09
N GLN A 67 -1.79 21.22 -1.77
CA GLN A 67 -1.50 22.64 -1.57
C GLN A 67 -0.61 22.91 -0.35
N GLU A 68 -0.74 22.10 0.72
CA GLU A 68 0.13 22.19 1.88
C GLU A 68 1.56 21.82 1.51
N VAL A 69 1.74 20.72 0.77
CA VAL A 69 3.05 20.29 0.28
C VAL A 69 3.67 21.37 -0.61
N GLN A 70 2.91 21.92 -1.57
CA GLN A 70 3.39 23.00 -2.43
C GLN A 70 3.88 24.21 -1.62
N ASN A 71 3.12 24.65 -0.61
CA ASN A 71 3.46 25.79 0.23
C ASN A 71 4.72 25.53 1.09
N ARG A 72 4.86 24.30 1.61
CA ARG A 72 6.04 23.87 2.37
C ARG A 72 7.29 23.82 1.50
N LEU A 73 7.18 23.27 0.28
CA LEU A 73 8.28 23.25 -0.68
C LEU A 73 8.69 24.68 -1.09
N GLN A 74 7.72 25.55 -1.40
CA GLN A 74 8.00 26.94 -1.76
C GLN A 74 8.71 27.71 -0.64
N SER A 75 8.27 27.55 0.61
CA SER A 75 8.90 28.22 1.75
C SER A 75 10.28 27.66 2.11
N THR A 76 10.52 26.37 1.83
CA THR A 76 11.80 25.71 2.13
C THR A 76 12.85 25.97 1.05
N TYR A 77 12.49 25.85 -0.23
CA TYR A 77 13.45 25.86 -1.34
C TYR A 77 13.50 27.17 -2.12
N GLY A 78 12.40 27.94 -2.15
CA GLY A 78 12.30 29.17 -2.95
C GLY A 78 12.20 28.95 -4.47
N ASN A 79 12.94 27.98 -5.01
CA ASN A 79 12.97 27.62 -6.43
C ASN A 79 12.86 26.09 -6.60
N VAL A 80 12.08 25.65 -7.59
CA VAL A 80 11.88 24.22 -7.93
C VAL A 80 13.18 23.50 -8.32
N ASP A 81 14.14 24.19 -8.94
CA ASP A 81 15.43 23.61 -9.33
C ASP A 81 16.33 23.29 -8.13
N LEU A 82 15.98 23.77 -6.92
CA LEU A 82 16.75 23.54 -5.69
C LEU A 82 16.22 22.37 -4.84
N VAL A 83 15.10 21.76 -5.24
CA VAL A 83 14.49 20.65 -4.50
C VAL A 83 15.38 19.41 -4.59
N GLU A 84 15.70 18.75 -3.48
CA GLU A 84 16.38 17.45 -3.56
C GLU A 84 15.48 16.41 -4.24
N SER A 85 16.08 15.56 -5.08
CA SER A 85 15.36 14.49 -5.77
C SER A 85 14.62 13.53 -4.84
N PHE A 86 15.14 13.29 -3.63
CA PHE A 86 14.45 12.48 -2.63
C PHE A 86 13.11 13.11 -2.21
N ILE A 87 13.10 14.41 -1.94
CA ILE A 87 11.90 15.13 -1.50
C ILE A 87 10.93 15.33 -2.68
N GLY A 88 11.44 15.74 -3.83
CA GLY A 88 10.60 15.92 -5.02
C GLY A 88 9.98 14.61 -5.50
N GLY A 89 10.72 13.50 -5.46
CA GLY A 89 10.20 12.17 -5.83
C GLY A 89 9.12 11.64 -4.89
N LEU A 90 9.21 11.91 -3.58
CA LEU A 90 8.16 11.58 -2.60
C LEU A 90 6.93 12.49 -2.71
N ALA A 91 7.10 13.71 -3.21
CA ALA A 91 6.00 14.67 -3.39
C ALA A 91 5.14 14.41 -4.64
N GLU A 92 5.64 13.60 -5.57
CA GLU A 92 4.94 13.28 -6.81
C GLU A 92 3.71 12.42 -6.58
N PRO A 93 2.60 12.67 -7.31
CA PRO A 93 1.44 11.80 -7.26
C PRO A 93 1.80 10.40 -7.76
N HIS A 94 1.30 9.38 -7.06
CA HIS A 94 1.52 8.00 -7.45
C HIS A 94 0.94 7.68 -8.83
N LEU A 95 1.66 6.87 -9.60
CA LEU A 95 1.13 6.28 -10.82
C LEU A 95 0.02 5.27 -10.48
N GLN A 96 -0.93 5.08 -11.40
CA GLN A 96 -2.02 4.13 -11.22
C GLN A 96 -1.47 2.72 -10.95
N GLY A 97 -1.85 2.13 -9.81
CA GLY A 97 -1.38 0.81 -9.37
C GLY A 97 0.05 0.78 -8.83
N SER A 98 0.68 1.94 -8.61
CA SER A 98 2.02 2.07 -8.03
C SER A 98 1.96 2.80 -6.68
N LEU A 99 3.01 2.62 -5.89
CA LEU A 99 3.27 3.42 -4.68
C LEU A 99 4.32 4.49 -4.94
N LEU A 100 4.65 4.76 -6.21
CA LEU A 100 5.71 5.67 -6.62
C LEU A 100 5.19 6.66 -7.66
N GLY A 101 5.67 7.90 -7.55
CA GLY A 101 5.54 8.90 -8.62
C GLY A 101 6.48 8.62 -9.80
N PRO A 102 6.31 9.36 -10.92
CA PRO A 102 7.10 9.18 -12.15
C PRO A 102 8.62 9.05 -11.97
N LEU A 103 9.26 9.93 -11.19
CA LEU A 103 10.70 9.96 -11.01
C LEU A 103 11.21 8.68 -10.32
N PHE A 104 10.62 8.32 -9.19
CA PHE A 104 11.01 7.10 -8.49
C PHE A 104 10.60 5.85 -9.24
N HIS A 105 9.46 5.85 -9.93
CA HIS A 105 9.07 4.74 -10.77
C HIS A 105 10.10 4.48 -11.88
N ALA A 106 10.57 5.53 -12.57
CA ALA A 106 11.60 5.41 -13.60
C ALA A 106 12.92 4.89 -13.01
N SER A 107 13.39 5.50 -11.90
CA SER A 107 14.62 5.12 -11.21
C SER A 107 14.60 3.66 -10.74
N VAL A 108 13.55 3.27 -10.02
CA VAL A 108 13.37 1.90 -9.50
C VAL A 108 13.28 0.92 -10.67
N THR A 109 12.46 1.19 -11.69
CA THR A 109 12.30 0.29 -12.83
C THR A 109 13.61 0.08 -13.58
N GLN A 110 14.37 1.15 -13.85
CA GLN A 110 15.67 1.04 -14.50
C GLN A 110 16.63 0.19 -13.66
N GLN A 111 16.76 0.48 -12.37
CA GLN A 111 17.68 -0.24 -11.48
C GLN A 111 17.31 -1.73 -11.36
N TRP A 112 16.04 -2.06 -11.13
CA TRP A 112 15.59 -3.45 -11.03
C TRP A 112 15.72 -4.22 -12.35
N THR A 113 15.52 -3.55 -13.49
CA THR A 113 15.75 -4.15 -14.81
C THR A 113 17.22 -4.44 -15.04
N LEU A 114 18.11 -3.51 -14.69
CA LEU A 114 19.56 -3.66 -14.84
C LEU A 114 20.09 -4.82 -14.02
N ILE A 115 19.73 -4.91 -12.72
CA ILE A 115 20.24 -6.00 -11.89
C ILE A 115 19.72 -7.35 -12.37
N ARG A 116 18.46 -7.45 -12.79
CA ARG A 116 17.90 -8.69 -13.36
C ARG A 116 18.64 -9.10 -14.63
N ASN A 117 18.78 -8.18 -15.58
CA ASN A 117 19.33 -8.47 -16.89
C ASN A 117 20.85 -8.68 -16.86
N SER A 118 21.55 -8.11 -15.88
CA SER A 118 23.02 -8.19 -15.77
C SER A 118 23.47 -9.28 -14.81
N ASP A 119 22.56 -9.93 -14.09
CA ASP A 119 22.88 -11.05 -13.24
C ASP A 119 22.97 -12.33 -14.08
N ARG A 120 24.21 -12.80 -14.28
CA ARG A 120 24.50 -14.07 -14.97
C ARG A 120 23.80 -15.26 -14.30
N PHE A 121 23.57 -15.18 -12.99
CA PHE A 121 22.91 -16.21 -12.20
C PHE A 121 21.46 -15.87 -11.86
N TRP A 122 20.84 -14.94 -12.60
CA TRP A 122 19.40 -14.74 -12.54
C TRP A 122 18.69 -16.09 -12.70
N PHE A 123 17.74 -16.42 -11.83
CA PHE A 123 17.23 -17.79 -11.70
C PHE A 123 16.56 -18.34 -12.97
N GLU A 124 16.11 -17.47 -13.88
CA GLU A 124 15.54 -17.87 -15.18
C GLU A 124 16.59 -17.95 -16.30
N GLY A 125 17.83 -17.57 -16.01
CA GLY A 125 18.95 -17.62 -16.94
C GLY A 125 19.51 -19.04 -17.09
N THR A 126 20.04 -19.31 -18.26
CA THR A 126 20.62 -20.62 -18.64
C THR A 126 21.82 -21.02 -17.77
N ASP A 127 22.55 -20.04 -17.26
CA ASP A 127 23.74 -20.21 -16.44
C ASP A 127 23.42 -20.44 -14.95
N ALA A 128 22.16 -20.28 -14.54
CA ALA A 128 21.72 -20.48 -13.15
C ALA A 128 21.70 -21.96 -12.74
N GLY A 129 21.70 -22.88 -13.71
CA GLY A 129 21.76 -24.33 -13.47
C GLY A 129 20.43 -24.96 -13.05
N PHE A 130 19.32 -24.22 -13.08
CA PHE A 130 17.99 -24.76 -12.82
C PHE A 130 17.39 -25.43 -14.05
N THR A 131 16.69 -26.55 -13.82
CA THR A 131 15.80 -27.18 -14.79
C THR A 131 14.51 -26.37 -14.96
N ALA A 132 13.78 -26.61 -16.05
CA ALA A 132 12.48 -25.94 -16.27
C ALA A 132 11.49 -26.21 -15.12
N ALA A 133 11.48 -27.43 -14.57
CA ALA A 133 10.61 -27.80 -13.46
C ALA A 133 10.97 -27.05 -12.16
N GLU A 134 12.25 -26.82 -11.89
CA GLU A 134 12.71 -26.04 -10.74
C GLU A 134 12.38 -24.55 -10.91
N ILE A 135 12.51 -24.01 -12.12
CA ILE A 135 12.09 -22.63 -12.41
C ILE A 135 10.58 -22.47 -12.17
N ASP A 136 9.77 -23.44 -12.61
CA ASP A 136 8.33 -23.43 -12.36
C ASP A 136 8.00 -23.54 -10.86
N GLU A 137 8.76 -24.33 -10.09
CA GLU A 137 8.61 -24.38 -8.63
C GLU A 137 8.97 -23.03 -7.97
N ILE A 138 10.06 -22.39 -8.40
CA ILE A 138 10.48 -21.08 -7.89
C ILE A 138 9.42 -20.01 -8.21
N ARG A 139 8.91 -19.97 -9.44
CA ARG A 139 7.85 -19.02 -9.85
C ARG A 139 6.56 -19.18 -9.05
N ASN A 140 6.23 -20.41 -8.67
CA ASN A 140 5.04 -20.70 -7.86
C ASN A 140 5.27 -20.56 -6.35
N THR A 141 6.52 -20.33 -5.91
CA THR A 141 6.83 -20.10 -4.51
C THR A 141 6.44 -18.69 -4.09
N THR A 142 5.55 -18.58 -3.11
CA THR A 142 5.13 -17.28 -2.54
C THR A 142 5.86 -17.00 -1.22
N LEU A 143 5.86 -15.74 -0.77
CA LEU A 143 6.34 -15.41 0.58
C LEU A 143 5.58 -16.20 1.67
N LEU A 144 4.29 -16.46 1.46
CA LEU A 144 3.49 -17.29 2.36
C LEU A 144 4.00 -18.73 2.42
N SER A 145 4.33 -19.32 1.26
CA SER A 145 4.93 -20.65 1.18
C SER A 145 6.22 -20.74 2.00
N VAL A 146 7.06 -19.69 1.93
CA VAL A 146 8.31 -19.62 2.72
C VAL A 146 8.02 -19.53 4.21
N ILE A 147 7.08 -18.68 4.63
CA ILE A 147 6.72 -18.55 6.05
C ILE A 147 6.19 -19.88 6.59
N GLN A 148 5.22 -20.51 5.91
CA GLN A 148 4.61 -21.75 6.36
C GLN A 148 5.61 -22.90 6.52
N ARG A 149 6.63 -23.00 5.66
CA ARG A 149 7.71 -23.99 5.80
C ARG A 149 8.57 -23.78 7.06
N ASN A 150 8.56 -22.58 7.63
CA ASN A 150 9.43 -22.18 8.73
C ASN A 150 8.67 -21.81 10.02
N THR A 151 7.35 -22.03 10.06
CA THR A 151 6.51 -21.73 11.21
C THR A 151 5.62 -22.91 11.56
N PRO A 152 5.17 -23.04 12.82
CA PRO A 152 4.26 -24.13 13.19
C PRO A 152 2.98 -24.16 12.34
N SER A 153 2.55 -25.36 11.96
CA SER A 153 1.42 -25.58 11.05
C SER A 153 0.06 -25.15 11.58
N TYR A 154 -0.06 -24.91 12.89
CA TYR A 154 -1.31 -24.44 13.51
C TYR A 154 -1.53 -22.93 13.38
N ILE A 155 -0.59 -22.17 12.80
CA ILE A 155 -0.74 -20.72 12.58
C ILE A 155 -1.46 -20.49 11.25
N ASN A 156 -2.57 -19.77 11.31
CA ASN A 156 -3.32 -19.35 10.13
C ASN A 156 -2.80 -17.99 9.63
N TYR A 157 -2.51 -17.91 8.34
CA TYR A 157 -2.06 -16.69 7.66
C TYR A 157 -3.07 -16.28 6.57
N PRO A 158 -3.19 -14.99 6.26
CA PRO A 158 -3.97 -14.56 5.09
C PRO A 158 -3.30 -15.05 3.79
N THR A 159 -4.11 -15.37 2.79
CA THR A 159 -3.64 -15.90 1.50
C THR A 159 -2.77 -14.90 0.75
N ASN A 160 -3.08 -13.60 0.85
CA ASN A 160 -2.27 -12.52 0.29
C ASN A 160 -1.59 -11.74 1.43
N LEU A 161 -0.25 -11.75 1.44
CA LEU A 161 0.55 -11.05 2.44
C LEU A 161 0.90 -9.60 2.07
N TRP A 162 0.68 -9.21 0.81
CA TRP A 162 1.03 -7.90 0.28
C TRP A 162 -0.12 -6.90 0.36
N SER A 163 -1.33 -7.38 0.57
CA SER A 163 -2.53 -6.55 0.65
C SER A 163 -3.29 -6.87 1.93
N VAL A 164 -3.34 -5.90 2.84
CA VAL A 164 -4.17 -5.96 4.03
C VAL A 164 -5.47 -5.22 3.72
N GLN A 165 -6.61 -5.88 3.86
CA GLN A 165 -7.91 -5.20 3.77
C GLN A 165 -7.96 -4.09 4.83
N PRO A 166 -8.44 -2.88 4.49
CA PRO A 166 -8.57 -1.83 5.49
C PRO A 166 -9.41 -2.34 6.66
N LEU A 167 -9.01 -1.98 7.88
CA LEU A 167 -9.86 -2.23 9.04
C LEU A 167 -11.15 -1.45 8.81
N VAL A 168 -12.24 -2.14 8.51
CA VAL A 168 -13.55 -1.50 8.43
C VAL A 168 -13.99 -1.30 9.87
N THR A 169 -13.92 -0.05 10.35
CA THR A 169 -14.45 0.29 11.66
C THR A 169 -15.97 0.30 11.54
N PHE A 170 -16.60 -0.79 11.97
CA PHE A 170 -18.05 -0.91 11.97
C PHE A 170 -18.60 -0.15 13.18
N ASN A 171 -19.04 1.08 12.96
CA ASN A 171 -19.82 1.79 13.95
C ASN A 171 -21.30 1.48 13.74
N ALA A 172 -21.98 1.08 14.81
CA ALA A 172 -23.43 1.05 14.80
C ALA A 172 -23.94 2.48 14.53
N THR A 173 -24.62 2.67 13.40
CA THR A 173 -25.30 3.94 13.14
C THR A 173 -26.61 3.89 13.91
N ASN A 174 -26.88 4.78 14.87
CA ASN A 174 -28.16 4.78 15.61
C ASN A 174 -29.33 5.25 14.71
N GLU A 175 -29.54 4.59 13.58
CA GLU A 175 -30.50 4.97 12.56
C GLU A 175 -31.74 4.08 12.63
N PRO A 176 -32.95 4.67 12.68
CA PRO A 176 -34.18 3.92 12.64
C PRO A 176 -34.33 3.16 11.31
N ASP A 177 -34.98 2.00 11.35
CA ASP A 177 -35.45 1.31 10.15
C ASP A 177 -36.86 1.79 9.79
N ASP A 178 -37.24 1.76 8.51
CA ASP A 178 -38.54 2.28 8.01
C ASP A 178 -39.76 1.73 8.76
N LYS A 179 -39.64 0.51 9.29
CA LYS A 179 -40.70 -0.20 10.02
C LYS A 179 -40.42 -0.37 11.51
N ASN A 180 -39.29 0.12 12.02
CA ASN A 180 -38.81 -0.11 13.39
C ASN A 180 -38.72 -1.59 13.81
N ASP A 181 -38.63 -2.51 12.85
CA ASP A 181 -38.52 -3.95 13.11
C ASP A 181 -37.15 -4.35 13.67
N TYR A 182 -36.15 -3.49 13.50
CA TYR A 182 -34.76 -3.65 13.91
C TYR A 182 -34.35 -2.52 14.86
N PRO A 183 -33.69 -2.81 15.99
CA PRO A 183 -33.20 -1.78 16.89
C PRO A 183 -32.24 -0.83 16.15
N PRO A 184 -32.33 0.49 16.36
CA PRO A 184 -31.51 1.47 15.65
C PRO A 184 -30.02 1.32 15.93
N GLN A 185 -29.63 0.74 17.06
CA GLN A 185 -28.24 0.42 17.40
C GLN A 185 -27.72 -0.86 16.73
N ASN A 186 -28.59 -1.62 16.04
CA ASN A 186 -28.24 -2.89 15.40
C ASN A 186 -28.21 -2.73 13.88
N VAL A 187 -27.44 -1.75 13.39
CA VAL A 187 -27.17 -1.55 11.96
C VAL A 187 -25.71 -1.19 11.75
N ILE A 188 -25.11 -1.78 10.73
CA ILE A 188 -23.77 -1.44 10.25
C ILE A 188 -23.91 -1.02 8.78
N LYS A 189 -23.44 0.20 8.45
CA LYS A 189 -23.33 0.67 7.07
C LYS A 189 -21.92 0.44 6.53
N PHE A 190 -21.82 -0.14 5.35
CA PHE A 190 -20.58 -0.28 4.59
C PHE A 190 -20.38 0.87 3.59
N SER A 191 -21.49 1.50 3.16
CA SER A 191 -21.54 2.68 2.31
C SER A 191 -22.93 3.32 2.38
N GLU A 192 -23.20 4.35 1.57
CA GLU A 192 -24.56 4.90 1.39
C GLU A 192 -25.58 3.88 0.85
N VAL A 193 -25.13 2.80 0.19
CA VAL A 193 -26.01 1.83 -0.50
C VAL A 193 -25.89 0.40 0.04
N TYR A 194 -25.03 0.16 1.04
CA TYR A 194 -24.80 -1.15 1.62
C TYR A 194 -24.93 -1.08 3.14
N GLU A 195 -25.87 -1.83 3.71
CA GLU A 195 -26.02 -1.97 5.17
C GLU A 195 -26.52 -3.35 5.60
N VAL A 196 -26.18 -3.73 6.83
CA VAL A 196 -26.67 -4.93 7.53
C VAL A 196 -27.33 -4.51 8.82
N ARG A 197 -28.56 -4.96 9.04
CA ARG A 197 -29.29 -4.84 10.32
C ARG A 197 -29.54 -6.20 10.95
N TRP A 198 -29.62 -6.26 12.27
CA TRP A 198 -29.91 -7.51 12.97
C TRP A 198 -30.86 -7.38 14.16
N VAL A 199 -31.66 -8.42 14.40
CA VAL A 199 -32.47 -8.56 15.62
C VAL A 199 -32.43 -10.00 16.10
N ILE A 200 -32.18 -10.18 17.39
CA ILE A 200 -32.19 -11.49 18.04
C ILE A 200 -33.60 -11.72 18.61
N LYS A 201 -34.26 -12.79 18.17
CA LYS A 201 -35.57 -13.22 18.66
C LYS A 201 -35.47 -14.67 19.10
N ALA A 202 -35.47 -14.90 20.41
CA ALA A 202 -35.23 -16.21 21.02
C ALA A 202 -33.90 -16.83 20.55
N ASP A 203 -33.96 -17.97 19.86
CA ASP A 203 -32.82 -18.73 19.34
C ASP A 203 -32.43 -18.35 17.90
N LYS A 204 -33.06 -17.32 17.32
CA LYS A 204 -32.84 -16.90 15.94
C LYS A 204 -32.24 -15.51 15.84
N ILE A 205 -31.22 -15.37 15.01
CA ILE A 205 -30.72 -14.08 14.53
C ILE A 205 -31.38 -13.80 13.19
N ASN A 206 -32.16 -12.72 13.11
CA ASN A 206 -32.73 -12.26 11.85
C ASN A 206 -31.83 -11.15 11.31
N LEU A 207 -31.40 -11.31 10.06
CA LEU A 207 -30.57 -10.33 9.36
C LEU A 207 -31.39 -9.67 8.26
N LYS A 208 -31.34 -8.34 8.16
CA LYS A 208 -31.81 -7.57 7.01
C LYS A 208 -30.59 -7.01 6.30
N LEU A 209 -30.39 -7.44 5.07
CA LEU A 209 -29.33 -6.95 4.19
C LEU A 209 -29.96 -6.01 3.16
N THR A 210 -29.49 -4.77 3.11
CA THR A 210 -29.86 -3.81 2.05
C THR A 210 -28.63 -3.61 1.17
N MET A 211 -28.76 -3.97 -0.11
CA MET A 211 -27.67 -3.87 -1.08
C MET A 211 -28.21 -3.32 -2.40
N SER A 212 -27.54 -2.30 -2.93
CA SER A 212 -27.82 -1.75 -4.27
C SER A 212 -26.51 -1.53 -5.00
N SER A 213 -26.43 -2.01 -6.24
CA SER A 213 -25.29 -1.78 -7.13
C SER A 213 -25.77 -1.55 -8.55
N THR A 214 -25.16 -0.60 -9.25
CA THR A 214 -25.39 -0.38 -10.68
C THR A 214 -24.42 -1.19 -11.54
N ASN A 215 -23.26 -1.62 -11.00
CA ASN A 215 -22.13 -2.13 -11.78
C ASN A 215 -21.35 -3.30 -11.11
N SER A 216 -21.81 -3.86 -9.98
CA SER A 216 -21.04 -4.83 -9.17
C SER A 216 -21.87 -6.04 -8.76
N TRP A 217 -21.19 -7.11 -8.36
CA TRP A 217 -21.80 -8.33 -7.82
C TRP A 217 -21.69 -8.37 -6.29
N PHE A 218 -22.64 -9.07 -5.65
CA PHE A 218 -22.51 -9.49 -4.26
C PHE A 218 -22.81 -10.99 -4.16
N GLY A 219 -22.14 -11.68 -3.23
CA GLY A 219 -22.33 -13.10 -2.97
C GLY A 219 -22.47 -13.37 -1.47
N ILE A 220 -23.37 -14.27 -1.10
CA ILE A 220 -23.53 -14.78 0.26
C ILE A 220 -23.60 -16.29 0.18
N GLY A 221 -22.69 -16.98 0.87
CA GLY A 221 -22.61 -18.44 0.89
C GLY A 221 -22.89 -19.01 2.28
N PHE A 222 -23.75 -20.03 2.34
CA PHE A 222 -23.94 -20.86 3.52
C PHE A 222 -23.83 -22.32 3.10
N ASN A 223 -22.94 -23.08 3.72
CA ASN A 223 -22.84 -24.53 3.54
C ASN A 223 -23.02 -25.19 4.91
N PRO A 224 -23.83 -26.26 5.06
CA PRO A 224 -23.94 -27.02 6.31
C PRO A 224 -22.61 -27.61 6.84
N LEU A 225 -21.56 -27.64 6.02
CA LEU A 225 -20.20 -28.08 6.38
C LEU A 225 -19.21 -26.91 6.61
N ASP A 226 -19.67 -25.65 6.53
CA ASP A 226 -18.83 -24.44 6.68
C ASP A 226 -17.62 -24.37 5.73
N THR A 227 -17.77 -24.91 4.52
CA THR A 227 -16.68 -24.91 3.52
C THR A 227 -16.69 -23.67 2.60
N GLY A 228 -17.61 -22.72 2.77
CA GLY A 228 -17.70 -21.54 1.90
C GLY A 228 -18.22 -21.82 0.47
N MET A 229 -18.21 -20.81 -0.39
CA MET A 229 -18.60 -20.91 -1.82
C MET A 229 -17.41 -21.43 -2.63
N PHE A 230 -17.41 -22.72 -2.98
CA PHE A 230 -16.32 -23.32 -3.78
C PHE A 230 -16.55 -23.37 -5.29
N ASP A 231 -17.64 -22.80 -5.81
CA ASP A 231 -17.91 -22.74 -7.25
C ASP A 231 -18.28 -21.31 -7.67
N ALA A 232 -17.29 -20.55 -8.15
CA ALA A 232 -17.46 -19.35 -8.97
C ALA A 232 -16.30 -19.23 -9.97
#